data_AF-A0A7S2B833-F1
#
_entry.id   AF-A0A7S2B833-F1
#
_cell.length_a   1.000
_cell.length_b   1.000
_cell.length_c   1.000
_cell.angle_alpha   90.00
_cell.angle_beta   90.00
_cell.angle_gamma   90.00
#
_symmetry.space_group_name_H-M   'P 1'
#
loop_
_entity.id
_entity.type
_entity.pdbx_description
1 polymer ?
#
loop_
_entity_poly.entity_id
_entity_poly.type
_entity_poly.pdbx_seq_one_letter_code
_entity_poly.pdbx_strand_id
1 'polypeptide(L)'
;GAPGESVASRFYTARRMLYDTTKTPSGPPQGTFHPNHLEYTLDDNYHTRMICGPPAHDHPIPIRPEHTACALQNLDREYLFVGITERYQESLCVMADMLGIKNTAFKNDKATTGSKKSSMPEDFLTKWKPYAASDELLYEYANARLDESLLSHSKCQTSTRIVESDVQYRLNKFGAYLQ
;
A
#
# COMPACT_ATOMS: atom_id res chain seq x y z
N GLY A 1 27.37 -9.76 18.47
CA GLY A 1 27.45 -8.54 17.65
C GLY A 1 28.72 -7.82 17.99
N ALA A 2 29.45 -7.36 16.97
CA ALA A 2 30.69 -6.61 17.19
C ALA A 2 30.39 -5.24 17.83
N PRO A 3 31.28 -4.70 18.67
CA PRO A 3 31.13 -3.35 19.20
C PRO A 3 31.12 -2.34 18.03
N GLY A 4 30.03 -1.56 17.92
CA GLY A 4 29.81 -0.58 16.84
C GLY A 4 28.68 -0.95 15.86
N GLU A 5 28.10 -2.16 15.96
CA GLU A 5 27.03 -2.58 15.07
C GLU A 5 25.68 -1.92 15.43
N SER A 6 25.12 -1.15 14.49
CA SER A 6 23.84 -0.46 14.69
C SER A 6 22.71 -1.46 14.96
N VAL A 7 21.66 -1.02 15.67
CA VAL A 7 20.47 -1.85 15.95
C VAL A 7 19.85 -2.35 14.64
N ALA A 8 19.80 -1.49 13.62
CA ALA A 8 19.36 -1.85 12.28
C ALA A 8 20.25 -2.92 11.63
N SER A 9 21.58 -2.78 11.69
CA SER A 9 22.51 -3.76 11.13
C SER A 9 22.35 -5.14 11.78
N ARG A 10 22.23 -5.20 13.12
CA ARG A 10 21.97 -6.46 13.84
C ARG A 10 20.66 -7.11 13.43
N PHE A 11 19.63 -6.29 13.23
CA PHE A 11 18.32 -6.73 12.76
C PHE A 11 18.41 -7.35 11.35
N TYR A 12 19.11 -6.71 10.41
CA TYR A 12 19.28 -7.23 9.05
C TYR A 12 20.21 -8.46 8.98
N THR A 13 21.27 -8.52 9.78
CA THR A 13 22.19 -9.67 9.85
C THR A 13 21.49 -10.93 10.38
N ALA A 14 20.78 -10.81 11.51
CA ALA A 14 20.00 -11.93 12.07
C ALA A 14 18.92 -12.41 11.09
N ARG A 15 18.34 -11.49 10.32
CA ARG A 15 17.32 -11.76 9.30
C ARG A 15 17.89 -12.49 8.08
N ARG A 16 19.04 -12.07 7.54
CA ARG A 16 19.72 -12.79 6.44
C ARG A 16 20.02 -14.24 6.82
N MET A 17 20.46 -14.47 8.07
CA MET A 17 20.68 -15.81 8.59
C MET A 17 19.40 -16.65 8.59
N LEU A 18 18.26 -16.08 9.00
CA LEU A 18 16.95 -16.76 8.95
C LEU A 18 16.56 -17.16 7.52
N TYR A 19 16.67 -16.26 6.54
CA TYR A 19 16.39 -16.57 5.13
C TYR A 19 17.34 -17.62 4.54
N ASP A 20 18.62 -17.57 4.90
CA ASP A 20 19.60 -18.55 4.42
C ASP A 20 19.40 -19.93 5.08
N THR A 21 18.82 -19.98 6.29
CA THR A 21 18.44 -21.26 6.94
C THR A 21 17.13 -21.87 6.45
N THR A 22 16.23 -21.09 5.82
CA THR A 22 14.95 -21.59 5.29
C THR A 22 15.00 -21.98 3.81
N LYS A 23 16.15 -21.82 3.14
CA LYS A 23 16.42 -22.36 1.80
C LYS A 23 16.62 -23.88 1.84
N THR A 24 15.58 -24.64 2.18
CA THR A 24 15.50 -26.04 1.73
C THR A 24 15.10 -26.05 0.25
N PRO A 25 15.88 -26.67 -0.66
CA PRO A 25 15.51 -26.78 -2.06
C PRO A 25 14.48 -27.90 -2.23
N SER A 26 13.19 -27.57 -2.20
CA SER A 26 12.15 -28.53 -2.59
C SER A 26 10.87 -27.85 -3.08
N GLY A 27 10.97 -27.12 -4.19
CA GLY A 27 9.84 -26.67 -5.00
C GLY A 27 8.84 -25.73 -4.31
N PRO A 28 8.03 -24.99 -5.07
CA PRO A 28 6.95 -24.21 -4.47
C PRO A 28 5.91 -25.19 -3.88
N PRO A 29 5.52 -25.06 -2.60
CA PRO A 29 4.31 -25.70 -2.12
C PRO A 29 3.13 -25.16 -2.93
N GLN A 30 2.28 -26.05 -3.46
CA GLN A 30 1.04 -25.70 -4.17
C GLN A 30 -0.05 -25.19 -3.21
N GLY A 31 0.28 -24.25 -2.32
CA GLY A 31 -0.64 -23.58 -1.41
C GLY A 31 -0.43 -22.08 -1.53
N THR A 32 -1.52 -21.33 -1.50
CA THR A 32 -1.51 -19.86 -1.60
C THR A 32 -0.48 -19.27 -0.65
N PHE A 33 0.56 -18.67 -1.23
CA PHE A 33 1.62 -17.98 -0.52
C PHE A 33 1.00 -16.80 0.21
N HIS A 34 0.75 -16.96 1.51
CA HIS A 34 0.36 -15.86 2.37
C HIS A 34 1.61 -15.36 3.08
N PRO A 35 2.06 -14.13 2.78
CA PRO A 35 3.23 -13.57 3.44
C PRO A 35 3.01 -13.49 4.95
N ASN A 36 4.05 -13.78 5.73
CA ASN A 36 4.01 -13.63 7.20
C ASN A 36 4.10 -12.13 7.59
N HIS A 37 3.63 -11.74 8.78
CA HIS A 37 3.67 -10.33 9.28
C HIS A 37 5.07 -9.68 9.18
N LEU A 38 6.15 -10.47 9.19
CA LEU A 38 7.50 -9.96 9.00
C LEU A 38 7.78 -9.56 7.54
N GLU A 39 7.26 -10.25 6.54
CA GLU A 39 7.37 -9.82 5.13
C GLU A 39 6.70 -8.45 4.92
N TYR A 40 5.53 -8.22 5.52
CA TYR A 40 4.82 -6.93 5.47
C TYR A 40 5.62 -5.73 6.00
N THR A 41 6.46 -5.94 7.02
CA THR A 41 7.16 -4.83 7.69
C THR A 41 8.48 -4.47 7.00
N LEU A 42 8.88 -5.25 6.01
CA LEU A 42 10.29 -5.38 5.66
C LEU A 42 10.56 -5.43 4.16
N ASP A 43 9.51 -5.57 3.36
CA ASP A 43 9.56 -5.27 1.95
C ASP A 43 9.56 -3.75 1.75
N ASP A 44 10.46 -3.27 0.90
CA ASP A 44 10.33 -1.91 0.39
C ASP A 44 9.12 -1.85 -0.53
N ASN A 45 8.33 -0.80 -0.38
CA ASN A 45 7.18 -0.54 -1.25
C ASN A 45 6.26 -1.77 -1.37
N TYR A 46 5.89 -2.35 -0.23
CA TYR A 46 5.13 -3.59 -0.14
C TYR A 46 3.85 -3.57 -0.99
N HIS A 47 3.04 -2.50 -0.88
CA HIS A 47 1.79 -2.43 -1.65
C HIS A 47 2.04 -2.36 -3.15
N THR A 48 3.08 -1.63 -3.55
CA THR A 48 3.53 -1.58 -4.95
C THR A 48 3.92 -2.97 -5.45
N ARG A 49 4.66 -3.74 -4.65
CA ARG A 49 5.02 -5.13 -4.98
C ARG A 49 3.79 -6.01 -5.13
N MET A 50 2.87 -5.95 -4.18
CA MET A 50 1.65 -6.77 -4.19
C MET A 50 0.72 -6.45 -5.35
N ILE A 51 0.57 -5.17 -5.68
CA ILE A 51 -0.34 -4.72 -6.74
C ILE A 51 0.28 -4.93 -8.13
N CYS A 52 1.58 -4.67 -8.32
CA CYS A 52 2.24 -5.00 -9.59
C CYS A 52 2.39 -6.52 -9.79
N GLY A 53 2.47 -7.29 -8.71
CA GLY A 53 2.54 -8.76 -8.76
C GLY A 53 3.95 -9.30 -9.02
N PRO A 54 4.10 -10.48 -9.68
CA PRO A 54 5.39 -11.17 -9.82
C PRO A 54 6.56 -10.31 -10.33
N PRO A 55 6.39 -9.40 -11.32
CA PRO A 55 7.49 -8.56 -11.81
C PRO A 55 8.15 -7.71 -10.71
N ALA A 56 7.36 -7.21 -9.76
CA ALA A 56 7.84 -6.41 -8.64
C ALA A 56 8.15 -7.28 -7.42
N HIS A 57 7.34 -8.29 -7.12
CA HIS A 57 7.48 -9.12 -5.93
C HIS A 57 8.82 -9.85 -5.89
N ASP A 58 9.23 -10.48 -7.00
CA ASP A 58 10.48 -11.24 -7.09
C ASP A 58 11.71 -10.34 -7.28
N HIS A 59 11.52 -9.03 -7.47
CA HIS A 59 12.61 -8.11 -7.73
C HIS A 59 13.45 -7.84 -6.45
N PRO A 60 14.78 -7.76 -6.55
CA PRO A 60 15.63 -7.33 -5.43
C PRO A 60 15.21 -5.98 -4.82
N ILE A 61 15.57 -5.75 -3.56
CA ILE A 61 15.37 -4.45 -2.92
C ILE A 61 16.51 -3.50 -3.35
N PRO A 62 16.23 -2.25 -3.77
CA PRO A 62 14.90 -1.65 -3.91
C PRO A 62 14.22 -2.00 -5.24
N ILE A 63 12.88 -1.88 -5.29
CA ILE A 63 12.15 -1.93 -6.55
C ILE A 63 12.56 -0.80 -7.50
N ARG A 64 12.41 -1.03 -8.81
CA ARG A 64 12.67 -0.02 -9.84
C ARG A 64 11.42 0.81 -10.16
N PRO A 65 11.57 2.03 -10.71
CA PRO A 65 10.44 2.91 -11.02
C PRO A 65 9.38 2.30 -11.95
N GLU A 66 9.75 1.38 -12.84
CA GLU A 66 8.80 0.67 -13.69
C GLU A 66 7.77 -0.17 -12.90
N HIS A 67 8.11 -0.63 -11.68
CA HIS A 67 7.17 -1.35 -10.82
C HIS A 67 6.12 -0.42 -10.23
N THR A 68 6.46 0.84 -9.96
CA THR A 68 5.49 1.87 -9.57
C THR A 68 4.48 2.11 -10.69
N ALA A 69 4.95 2.26 -11.93
CA ALA A 69 4.07 2.42 -13.09
C ALA A 69 3.15 1.20 -13.28
N CYS A 70 3.72 0.00 -13.21
CA CYS A 70 2.96 -1.26 -13.23
C CYS A 70 1.86 -1.32 -12.17
N ALA A 71 2.16 -0.98 -10.91
CA ALA A 71 1.17 -1.00 -9.84
C ALA A 71 0.05 0.03 -10.06
N LEU A 72 0.39 1.24 -10.52
CA LEU A 72 -0.59 2.29 -10.84
C LEU A 72 -1.51 1.85 -11.99
N GLN A 73 -0.95 1.25 -13.04
CA GLN A 73 -1.72 0.72 -14.16
C GLN A 73 -2.65 -0.42 -13.73
N ASN A 74 -2.18 -1.31 -12.86
CA ASN A 74 -3.01 -2.39 -12.33
C ASN A 74 -4.18 -1.83 -11.49
N LEU A 75 -3.95 -0.84 -10.62
CA LEU A 75 -5.03 -0.18 -9.87
C LEU A 75 -6.12 0.40 -10.78
N ASP A 76 -5.75 0.87 -11.97
CA ASP A 76 -6.71 1.45 -12.92
C ASP A 76 -7.45 0.38 -13.72
N ARG A 77 -6.75 -0.68 -14.16
CA ARG A 77 -7.27 -1.65 -15.13
C ARG A 77 -7.86 -2.92 -14.50
N GLU A 78 -7.29 -3.39 -13.40
CA GLU A 78 -7.59 -4.70 -12.82
C GLU A 78 -8.49 -4.63 -11.58
N TYR A 79 -8.61 -3.45 -10.97
CA TYR A 79 -9.42 -3.27 -9.76
C TYR A 79 -10.67 -2.44 -10.07
N LEU A 80 -11.83 -3.04 -9.79
CA LEU A 80 -13.12 -2.35 -9.89
C LEU A 80 -13.22 -1.17 -8.91
N PHE A 81 -12.65 -1.33 -7.71
CA PHE A 81 -12.73 -0.35 -6.63
C PHE A 81 -11.48 -0.42 -5.74
N VAL A 82 -11.03 0.75 -5.26
CA VAL A 82 -9.87 0.89 -4.36
C VAL A 82 -10.29 1.69 -3.13
N GLY A 83 -10.27 1.06 -1.96
CA GLY A 83 -10.60 1.69 -0.68
C GLY A 83 -9.37 2.21 0.07
N ILE A 84 -9.61 3.11 1.02
CA ILE A 84 -8.59 3.69 1.91
C ILE A 84 -8.96 3.43 3.36
N THR A 85 -8.05 2.84 4.12
CA THR A 85 -8.30 2.45 5.53
C THR A 85 -8.64 3.65 6.41
N GLU A 86 -7.96 4.79 6.23
CA GLU A 86 -8.26 6.02 6.99
C GLU A 86 -9.64 6.59 6.65
N ARG A 87 -10.21 6.18 5.50
CA ARG A 87 -11.52 6.59 4.98
C ARG A 87 -12.44 5.37 4.85
N TYR A 88 -12.35 4.46 5.81
CA TYR A 88 -13.05 3.17 5.80
C TYR A 88 -14.56 3.29 5.54
N GLN A 89 -15.24 4.22 6.21
CA GLN A 89 -16.69 4.39 6.05
C GLN A 89 -17.08 4.86 4.65
N GLU A 90 -16.34 5.83 4.10
CA GLU A 90 -16.55 6.31 2.74
C GLU A 90 -16.29 5.18 1.74
N SER A 91 -15.20 4.43 1.94
CA SER A 91 -14.81 3.30 1.10
C SER A 91 -15.88 2.20 1.08
N LEU A 92 -16.39 1.82 2.25
CA LEU A 92 -17.43 0.80 2.37
C LEU A 92 -18.77 1.28 1.81
N CYS A 93 -19.13 2.55 1.99
CA CYS A 93 -20.35 3.10 1.41
C CYS A 93 -20.31 3.06 -0.12
N VAL A 94 -19.20 3.50 -0.73
CA VAL A 94 -19.02 3.46 -2.19
C VAL A 94 -19.12 2.04 -2.70
N MET A 95 -18.37 1.10 -2.11
CA MET A 95 -18.41 -0.30 -2.51
C MET A 95 -19.82 -0.92 -2.38
N ALA A 96 -20.54 -0.62 -1.28
CA ALA A 96 -21.91 -1.11 -1.11
C ALA A 96 -22.86 -0.55 -2.18
N ASP A 97 -22.71 0.73 -2.53
CA ASP A 97 -23.52 1.37 -3.56
C ASP A 97 -23.23 0.80 -4.96
N MET A 98 -21.95 0.62 -5.30
CA MET A 98 -21.52 -0.01 -6.56
C MET A 98 -22.09 -1.43 -6.72
N LEU A 99 -22.20 -2.17 -5.61
CA LEU A 99 -22.71 -3.54 -5.60
C LEU A 99 -24.24 -3.63 -5.39
N GLY A 100 -24.94 -2.51 -5.25
CA GLY A 100 -26.38 -2.48 -5.01
C GLY A 100 -26.81 -3.05 -3.64
N ILE A 101 -25.89 -3.12 -2.67
CA ILE A 101 -26.13 -3.64 -1.33
C ILE A 101 -26.90 -2.59 -0.53
N LYS A 102 -28.16 -2.88 -0.22
CA LYS A 102 -29.00 -2.01 0.59
C LYS A 102 -28.67 -2.19 2.07
N ASN A 103 -28.39 -1.08 2.75
CA ASN A 103 -28.47 -0.95 4.21
C ASN A 103 -27.33 -1.60 5.01
N THR A 104 -26.13 -1.07 4.87
CA THR A 104 -24.98 -1.43 5.70
C THR A 104 -24.67 -0.29 6.65
N ALA A 105 -25.27 -0.32 7.84
CA ALA A 105 -24.78 0.48 8.96
C ALA A 105 -23.38 -0.02 9.34
N PHE A 106 -22.35 0.52 8.69
CA PHE A 106 -20.98 0.17 8.98
C PHE A 106 -20.59 0.80 10.31
N LYS A 107 -20.57 -0.02 11.36
CA LYS A 107 -20.07 0.41 12.67
C LYS A 107 -18.64 0.86 12.50
N ASN A 108 -18.36 2.03 13.08
CA ASN A 108 -17.07 2.67 13.02
C ASN A 108 -16.14 2.01 14.06
N ASP A 109 -15.80 0.74 13.82
CA ASP A 109 -14.82 0.02 14.63
C ASP A 109 -13.45 0.49 14.15
N LYS A 110 -13.07 1.71 14.56
CA LYS A 110 -11.74 2.27 14.31
C LYS A 110 -10.71 1.39 15.03
N ALA A 111 -10.27 0.32 14.38
CA ALA A 111 -9.03 -0.35 14.71
C ALA A 111 -7.89 0.60 14.34
N THR A 112 -7.70 1.63 15.15
CA THR A 112 -6.50 2.47 15.06
C THR A 112 -5.34 1.59 15.49
N THR A 113 -4.53 1.16 14.52
CA THR A 113 -3.20 0.65 14.82
C THR A 113 -2.50 1.76 15.59
N GLY A 114 -2.19 1.54 16.87
CA GLY A 114 -1.79 2.58 17.83
C GLY A 114 -0.49 3.34 17.52
N SER A 115 0.15 3.05 16.39
CA SER A 115 1.36 3.71 15.90
C SER A 115 1.01 5.05 15.26
N LYS A 116 1.39 6.15 15.90
CA LYS A 116 1.34 7.49 15.27
C LYS A 116 2.63 7.70 14.48
N LYS A 117 2.57 8.31 13.29
CA LYS A 117 3.79 8.72 12.56
C LYS A 117 4.72 9.58 13.44
N SER A 118 4.14 10.43 14.29
CA SER A 118 4.85 11.28 15.24
C SER A 118 5.62 10.52 16.34
N SER A 119 5.35 9.23 16.56
CA SER A 119 6.11 8.41 17.51
C SER A 119 7.31 7.71 16.88
N MET A 120 7.54 7.86 15.56
CA MET A 120 8.72 7.29 14.90
C MET A 120 9.91 8.25 14.99
N PRO A 121 11.13 7.75 15.28
CA PRO A 121 12.34 8.57 15.23
C PRO A 121 12.57 9.22 13.86
N GLU A 122 13.01 10.48 13.84
CA GLU A 122 13.24 11.24 12.60
C GLU A 122 14.35 10.62 11.73
N ASP A 123 15.39 10.07 12.36
CA ASP A 123 16.48 9.40 11.65
C ASP A 123 16.02 8.11 10.97
N PHE A 124 15.05 7.41 11.58
CA PHE A 124 14.37 6.28 10.97
C PHE A 124 13.54 6.71 9.77
N LEU A 125 12.69 7.74 9.91
CA LEU A 125 11.89 8.29 8.81
C LEU A 125 12.75 8.68 7.61
N THR A 126 13.86 9.39 7.87
CA THR A 126 14.79 9.83 6.83
C THR A 126 15.40 8.63 6.08
N LYS A 127 15.82 7.59 6.80
CA LYS A 127 16.40 6.38 6.20
C LYS A 127 15.34 5.52 5.48
N TRP A 128 14.11 5.51 5.97
CA TRP A 128 13.03 4.69 5.43
C TRP A 128 12.38 5.30 4.19
N LYS A 129 12.36 6.62 4.06
CA LYS A 129 11.67 7.34 2.97
C LYS A 129 11.92 6.78 1.55
N PRO A 130 13.15 6.44 1.14
CA PRO A 130 13.39 5.87 -0.20
C PRO A 130 12.70 4.51 -0.42
N TYR A 131 12.50 3.73 0.65
CA TYR A 131 11.89 2.40 0.63
C TYR A 131 10.35 2.45 0.70
N ALA A 132 9.76 3.63 0.88
CA ALA A 132 8.32 3.83 0.88
C ALA A 132 7.82 4.75 -0.24
N ALA A 133 8.73 5.31 -1.05
CA ALA A 133 8.41 6.34 -2.03
C ALA A 133 7.37 5.89 -3.07
N SER A 134 7.42 4.64 -3.52
CA SER A 134 6.42 4.11 -4.47
C SER A 134 5.08 3.88 -3.80
N ASP A 135 5.07 3.36 -2.56
CA ASP A 135 3.84 3.19 -1.79
C ASP A 135 3.18 4.53 -1.45
N GLU A 136 3.97 5.58 -1.18
CA GLU A 136 3.45 6.95 -0.99
C GLU A 136 2.75 7.45 -2.27
N LEU A 137 3.35 7.26 -3.45
CA LEU A 137 2.73 7.63 -4.73
C LEU A 137 1.47 6.81 -5.01
N LEU A 138 1.53 5.50 -4.75
CA LEU A 138 0.40 4.58 -4.91
C LEU A 138 -0.77 4.98 -4.00
N TYR A 139 -0.49 5.36 -2.76
CA TYR A 139 -1.48 5.85 -1.80
C TYR A 139 -2.11 7.18 -2.22
N GLU A 140 -1.31 8.12 -2.73
CA GLU A 140 -1.82 9.40 -3.27
C GLU A 140 -2.80 9.17 -4.43
N TYR A 141 -2.46 8.25 -5.35
CA TYR A 141 -3.29 7.89 -6.49
C TYR A 141 -4.56 7.14 -6.07
N ALA A 142 -4.44 6.15 -5.19
CA ALA A 142 -5.58 5.41 -4.63
C ALA A 142 -6.58 6.35 -3.92
N ASN A 143 -6.10 7.35 -3.19
CA ASN A 143 -6.97 8.38 -2.61
C ASN A 143 -7.70 9.21 -3.67
N ALA A 144 -7.01 9.60 -4.74
CA ALA A 144 -7.65 10.35 -5.82
C ALA A 144 -8.73 9.53 -6.54
N ARG A 145 -8.51 8.23 -6.72
CA ARG A 145 -9.51 7.29 -7.26
C ARG A 145 -10.72 7.10 -6.35
N LEU A 146 -10.50 7.04 -5.03
CA LEU A 146 -11.59 7.05 -4.06
C LEU A 146 -12.38 8.37 -4.12
N ASP A 147 -11.70 9.51 -4.26
CA ASP A 147 -12.36 10.82 -4.39
C ASP A 147 -13.22 10.92 -5.66
N GLU A 148 -12.71 10.43 -6.80
CA GLU A 148 -13.47 10.30 -8.04
C GLU A 148 -14.72 9.43 -7.86
N SER A 149 -14.58 8.29 -7.21
CA SER A 149 -15.71 7.41 -6.91
C SER A 149 -16.75 8.14 -6.04
N LEU A 150 -16.30 8.89 -5.03
CA LEU A 150 -17.17 9.65 -4.15
C LEU A 150 -17.91 10.81 -4.82
N LEU A 151 -17.40 11.38 -5.91
CA LEU A 151 -18.14 12.35 -6.72
C LEU A 151 -19.37 11.71 -7.38
N SER A 152 -19.22 10.47 -7.88
CA SER A 152 -20.32 9.69 -8.46
C SER A 152 -21.27 9.12 -7.40
N HIS A 153 -20.78 8.93 -6.18
CA HIS A 153 -21.51 8.37 -5.04
C HIS A 153 -21.66 9.40 -3.91
N SER A 154 -22.18 10.59 -4.22
CA SER A 154 -22.18 11.77 -3.32
C SER A 154 -22.79 11.53 -1.93
N LYS A 155 -23.76 10.61 -1.79
CA LYS A 155 -24.34 10.19 -0.50
C LYS A 155 -23.33 9.54 0.46
N CYS A 156 -22.17 9.11 -0.05
CA CYS A 156 -21.12 8.46 0.70
C CYS A 156 -20.04 9.42 1.22
N GLN A 157 -20.11 10.71 0.88
CA GLN A 157 -19.17 11.71 1.40
C GLN A 157 -19.52 12.03 2.86
N THR A 158 -18.57 11.82 3.79
CA THR A 158 -18.84 12.01 5.24
C THR A 158 -17.96 13.05 5.91
N SER A 159 -16.79 13.36 5.33
CA SER A 159 -15.75 14.11 6.03
C SER A 159 -15.42 15.48 5.42
N THR A 160 -15.22 15.54 4.10
CA THR A 160 -14.74 16.73 3.40
C THR A 160 -15.46 16.90 2.07
N ARG A 161 -15.77 18.14 1.71
CA ARG A 161 -16.32 18.45 0.38
C ARG A 161 -15.23 18.21 -0.66
N ILE A 162 -15.45 17.23 -1.53
CA ILE A 162 -14.57 16.94 -2.65
C ILE A 162 -14.92 17.89 -3.80
N VAL A 163 -13.89 18.44 -4.47
CA VAL A 163 -14.03 19.33 -5.62
C VAL A 163 -13.50 18.62 -6.86
N GLU A 164 -14.32 18.50 -7.89
CA GLU A 164 -14.01 17.75 -9.13
C GLU A 164 -12.69 18.20 -9.79
N SER A 165 -12.45 19.51 -9.87
CA SER A 165 -11.21 20.04 -10.46
C SER A 165 -9.95 19.62 -9.69
N ASP A 166 -10.03 19.46 -8.38
CA ASP A 166 -8.91 19.00 -7.55
C ASP A 166 -8.64 17.51 -7.77
N VAL A 167 -9.70 16.70 -7.85
CA VAL A 167 -9.58 15.27 -8.19
C VAL A 167 -8.93 15.09 -9.55
N GLN A 168 -9.40 15.80 -10.58
CA GLN A 168 -8.82 15.69 -11.91
C GLN A 168 -7.36 16.16 -11.95
N TYR A 169 -7.02 17.24 -11.25
CA TYR A 169 -5.64 17.71 -11.13
C TYR A 169 -4.74 16.63 -10.50
N ARG A 170 -5.19 16.01 -9.41
CA ARG A 170 -4.46 14.94 -8.73
C ARG A 170 -4.28 13.72 -9.62
N LEU A 171 -5.31 13.27 -10.34
CA LEU A 171 -5.21 12.14 -11.27
C LEU A 171 -4.26 12.44 -12.43
N ASN A 172 -4.34 13.65 -13.01
CA ASN A 172 -3.48 14.07 -14.13
C ASN A 172 -1.98 14.08 -13.77
N LYS A 173 -1.62 14.34 -12.49
CA LYS A 173 -0.24 14.25 -12.00
C LYS A 173 0.40 12.87 -12.28
N PHE A 174 -0.42 11.82 -12.35
CA PHE A 174 0.04 10.45 -12.57
C PHE A 174 0.01 10.02 -14.05
N GLY A 175 -0.43 10.89 -14.97
CA GLY A 175 -0.57 10.55 -16.38
C GLY A 175 0.71 10.01 -17.03
N ALA A 176 1.89 10.46 -16.60
CA ALA A 176 3.18 9.96 -17.10
C ALA A 176 3.47 8.49 -16.72
N TYR A 177 2.84 7.96 -15.67
CA TYR A 177 2.99 6.57 -15.24
C TYR A 177 1.99 5.62 -15.91
N LEU A 178 0.94 6.17 -16.53
CA LEU A 178 -0.17 5.41 -17.11
C LEU A 178 -0.09 5.25 -18.64
N GLN A 179 0.94 5.83 -19.26
CA GLN A 179 1.27 5.66 -20.69
C GLN A 179 2.04 4.35 -20.92
#